data_AF-A0A8S3VJ33-F1
#
_entry.id   AF-A0A8S3VJ33-F1
#
_cell.length_a   1.000
_cell.length_b   1.000
_cell.length_c   1.000
_cell.angle_alpha   90.00
_cell.angle_beta   90.00
_cell.angle_gamma   90.00
#
_symmetry.space_group_name_H-M   'P 1'
#
loop_
_entity.id
_entity.type
_entity.pdbx_description
1 polymer ?
#
loop_
_entity_poly.entity_id
_entity_poly.type
_entity_poly.pdbx_seq_one_letter_code
_entity_poly.pdbx_strand_id
1 'polypeptide(L)'
;MFWFIGDCFPGGKFSVDSAENFENLKNISRNVSTTKIISERDFAHLDRLTREKPNANTIAVEGMILFTNNKTLQWLYSLNPDKKTEVFKIARGNAPKMIKNYRKQKIVIEENHIKILNKRKEENLRLQQNKMDELNKIRADIEKIGGEWKCQKEIDDNLNNIAKSKKIEAVKAQIKFQRLILKEKKTLTKQYSNFQFKEGN
;
A
#
# COMPACT_ATOMS: atom_id res chain seq x y z
N MET A 1 5.53 -17.20 -1.87
CA MET A 1 4.43 -16.26 -1.57
C MET A 1 4.48 -15.93 -0.07
N PHE A 2 5.44 -15.09 0.35
CA PHE A 2 5.75 -14.78 1.77
C PHE A 2 5.67 -13.27 2.03
N TRP A 3 4.53 -12.65 1.71
CA TRP A 3 4.35 -11.18 1.84
C TRP A 3 3.26 -10.76 2.83
N PHE A 4 2.69 -11.68 3.60
CA PHE A 4 1.49 -11.39 4.40
C PHE A 4 1.73 -11.00 5.88
N ILE A 5 2.95 -11.06 6.40
CA ILE A 5 3.20 -10.83 7.84
C ILE A 5 3.51 -9.34 8.15
N GLY A 6 4.04 -8.58 7.20
CA GLY A 6 4.48 -7.19 7.42
C GLY A 6 3.35 -6.19 7.69
N ASP A 7 2.16 -6.45 7.15
CA ASP A 7 1.04 -5.49 7.19
C ASP A 7 0.10 -5.67 8.39
N CYS A 8 0.25 -6.74 9.18
CA CYS A 8 -0.62 -7.04 10.32
C CYS A 8 -0.22 -6.33 11.63
N PHE A 9 0.90 -5.61 11.66
CA PHE A 9 1.37 -4.87 12.85
C PHE A 9 1.63 -3.39 12.53
N PRO A 10 1.37 -2.46 13.46
CA PRO A 10 1.47 -1.03 13.20
C PRO A 10 2.90 -0.63 12.82
N GLY A 11 3.11 -0.42 11.52
CA GLY A 11 4.22 0.35 10.95
C GLY A 11 5.60 -0.32 10.94
N GLY A 12 5.70 -1.65 10.85
CA GLY A 12 7.01 -2.30 10.76
C GLY A 12 7.93 -2.01 11.96
N LYS A 13 7.37 -1.61 13.12
CA LYS A 13 8.11 -1.26 14.35
C LYS A 13 8.98 -2.37 14.93
N PHE A 14 8.85 -3.59 14.40
CA PHE A 14 9.69 -4.74 14.74
C PHE A 14 10.69 -5.09 13.62
N SER A 15 10.93 -4.18 12.67
CA SER A 15 12.16 -4.16 11.89
C SER A 15 13.32 -4.10 12.88
N VAL A 16 14.07 -5.18 12.95
CA VAL A 16 15.10 -5.41 13.96
C VAL A 16 16.30 -4.53 13.63
N ASP A 17 16.25 -3.26 14.03
CA ASP A 17 17.35 -2.32 13.78
C ASP A 17 18.34 -2.25 14.97
N SER A 18 18.08 -2.93 16.10
CA SER A 18 19.02 -3.04 17.23
C SER A 18 19.10 -4.45 17.82
N ALA A 19 20.33 -4.89 18.12
CA ALA A 19 20.63 -6.21 18.70
C ALA A 19 19.93 -6.44 20.05
N GLU A 20 19.70 -5.37 20.80
CA GLU A 20 19.01 -5.40 22.11
C GLU A 20 17.51 -5.71 21.97
N ASN A 21 16.87 -5.23 20.90
CA ASN A 21 15.49 -5.57 20.58
C ASN A 21 15.34 -7.02 20.10
N PHE A 22 16.36 -7.57 19.43
CA PHE A 22 16.34 -8.96 19.00
C PHE A 22 16.37 -9.95 20.18
N GLU A 23 17.23 -9.72 21.16
CA GLU A 23 17.34 -10.63 22.31
C GLU A 23 16.11 -10.54 23.23
N ASN A 24 15.51 -9.36 23.35
CA ASN A 24 14.22 -9.17 24.01
C ASN A 24 13.09 -9.90 23.26
N LEU A 25 13.01 -9.79 21.94
CA LEU A 25 12.02 -10.51 21.13
C LEU A 25 12.21 -12.04 21.21
N LYS A 26 13.45 -12.52 21.25
CA LYS A 26 13.79 -13.93 21.41
C LYS A 26 13.38 -14.48 22.77
N ASN A 27 13.54 -13.69 23.83
CA ASN A 27 13.05 -14.05 25.17
C ASN A 27 11.52 -14.04 25.26
N ILE A 28 10.84 -13.08 24.63
CA ILE A 28 9.36 -13.02 24.58
C ILE A 28 8.79 -14.19 23.74
N SER A 29 9.44 -14.51 22.62
CA SER A 29 9.01 -15.56 21.70
C SER A 29 9.42 -16.98 22.12
N ARG A 30 10.20 -17.13 23.20
CA ARG A 30 10.70 -18.42 23.71
C ARG A 30 9.59 -19.41 24.06
N ASN A 31 8.41 -18.89 24.44
CA ASN A 31 7.22 -19.68 24.78
C ASN A 31 6.23 -19.83 23.63
N VAL A 32 6.55 -19.28 22.45
CA VAL A 32 5.70 -19.39 21.27
C VAL A 32 6.08 -20.64 20.50
N SER A 33 5.15 -21.59 20.40
CA SER A 33 5.31 -22.78 19.55
C SER A 33 5.80 -22.39 18.16
N THR A 34 6.88 -23.03 17.71
CA THR A 34 7.49 -22.81 16.39
C THR A 34 6.53 -23.17 15.25
N THR A 35 5.50 -23.97 15.54
CA THR A 35 4.44 -24.37 14.60
C THR A 35 3.16 -23.61 14.94
N LYS A 36 3.00 -22.38 14.42
CA LYS A 36 1.77 -21.58 14.54
C LYS A 36 0.65 -22.12 13.62
N ILE A 37 0.22 -23.36 13.85
CA ILE A 37 -0.90 -23.99 13.11
C ILE A 37 -2.25 -23.41 13.57
N ILE A 38 -2.29 -22.72 14.71
CA ILE A 38 -3.54 -22.22 15.31
C ILE A 38 -4.22 -21.20 14.39
N SER A 39 -3.48 -20.23 13.87
CA SER A 39 -4.06 -19.22 12.96
C SER A 39 -4.58 -19.85 11.67
N GLU A 40 -3.85 -20.81 11.10
CA GLU A 40 -4.27 -21.52 9.90
C GLU A 40 -5.57 -22.31 10.15
N ARG A 41 -5.65 -22.97 11.32
CA ARG A 41 -6.84 -23.68 11.76
C ARG A 41 -8.03 -22.75 11.95
N ASP A 42 -7.83 -21.59 12.56
CA ASP A 42 -8.88 -20.59 12.77
C ASP A 42 -9.42 -20.06 11.45
N PHE A 43 -8.53 -19.80 10.48
CA PHE A 43 -8.93 -19.42 9.12
C PHE A 43 -9.64 -20.55 8.39
N ALA A 44 -9.22 -21.80 8.56
CA ALA A 44 -9.93 -22.95 7.99
C ALA A 44 -11.34 -23.09 8.58
N HIS A 45 -11.51 -22.89 9.89
CA HIS A 45 -12.82 -22.86 10.52
C HIS A 45 -13.67 -21.68 10.04
N LEU A 46 -13.07 -20.49 9.89
CA LEU A 46 -13.75 -19.31 9.37
C LEU A 46 -14.23 -19.52 7.91
N ASP A 47 -13.38 -20.05 7.03
CA ASP A 47 -13.75 -20.32 5.63
C ASP A 47 -14.90 -21.34 5.57
N ARG A 48 -14.77 -22.43 6.33
CA ARG A 48 -15.82 -23.43 6.45
C ARG A 48 -17.15 -22.83 6.93
N LEU A 49 -17.12 -22.06 8.03
CA LEU A 49 -18.33 -21.47 8.62
C LEU A 49 -18.97 -20.42 7.69
N THR A 50 -18.16 -19.65 6.97
CA THR A 50 -18.66 -18.68 5.99
C THR A 50 -19.38 -19.38 4.82
N ARG A 51 -18.89 -20.56 4.40
CA ARG A 51 -19.54 -21.36 3.34
C ARG A 51 -20.79 -22.08 3.83
N GLU A 52 -20.75 -22.68 5.01
CA GLU A 52 -21.90 -23.41 5.58
C GLU A 52 -23.02 -22.46 6.03
N LYS A 53 -22.66 -21.27 6.52
CA LYS A 53 -23.59 -20.30 7.11
C LYS A 53 -23.32 -18.89 6.57
N PRO A 54 -23.58 -18.62 5.28
CA PRO A 54 -23.27 -17.34 4.65
C PRO A 54 -24.05 -16.17 5.26
N ASN A 55 -25.23 -16.44 5.83
CA ASN A 55 -26.07 -15.43 6.48
C ASN A 55 -25.73 -15.22 7.96
N ALA A 56 -24.74 -15.95 8.51
CA ALA A 56 -24.31 -15.75 9.89
C ALA A 56 -23.56 -14.43 10.04
N ASN A 57 -23.86 -13.69 11.11
CA ASN A 57 -23.09 -12.50 11.45
C ASN A 57 -21.67 -12.89 11.88
N THR A 58 -20.68 -12.07 11.53
CA THR A 58 -19.27 -12.24 11.89
C THR A 58 -19.08 -12.51 13.39
N ILE A 59 -19.77 -11.78 14.26
CA ILE A 59 -19.72 -12.01 15.72
C ILE A 59 -20.10 -13.46 16.10
N ALA A 60 -21.11 -14.02 15.44
CA ALA A 60 -21.57 -15.36 15.73
C ALA A 60 -20.54 -16.40 15.28
N VAL A 61 -19.92 -16.18 14.12
CA VAL A 61 -18.86 -17.04 13.56
C VAL A 61 -17.62 -16.99 14.45
N GLU A 62 -17.16 -15.81 14.83
CA GLU A 62 -16.05 -15.61 15.79
C GLU A 62 -16.35 -16.29 17.13
N GLY A 63 -17.58 -16.14 17.62
CA GLY A 63 -18.04 -16.80 18.84
C GLY A 63 -17.94 -18.32 18.76
N MET A 64 -18.28 -18.93 17.63
CA MET A 64 -18.15 -20.39 17.43
C MET A 64 -16.68 -20.85 17.41
N ILE A 65 -15.81 -20.09 16.75
CA ILE A 65 -14.36 -20.38 16.71
C ILE A 65 -13.78 -20.30 18.12
N LEU A 66 -14.05 -19.22 18.85
CA LEU A 66 -13.58 -19.04 20.23
C LEU A 66 -14.14 -20.10 21.17
N PHE A 67 -15.41 -20.45 21.01
CA PHE A 67 -16.05 -21.50 21.82
C PHE A 67 -15.37 -22.85 21.66
N THR A 68 -14.93 -23.16 20.44
CA THR A 68 -14.22 -24.40 20.11
C THR A 68 -12.79 -24.36 20.65
N ASN A 69 -12.04 -23.29 20.38
CA ASN A 69 -10.64 -23.17 20.76
C ASN A 69 -10.41 -23.12 22.27
N ASN A 70 -11.31 -22.44 23.00
CA ASN A 70 -11.20 -22.30 24.44
C ASN A 70 -11.75 -23.51 25.21
N LYS A 71 -12.17 -24.58 24.51
CA LYS A 71 -12.80 -25.77 25.11
C LYS A 71 -13.98 -25.41 26.02
N THR A 72 -14.71 -24.35 25.67
CA THR A 72 -15.78 -23.78 26.51
C THR A 72 -16.86 -24.82 26.79
N LEU A 73 -17.11 -25.74 25.87
CA LEU A 73 -18.04 -26.85 26.07
C LEU A 73 -17.60 -27.80 27.21
N GLN A 74 -16.33 -28.20 27.23
CA GLN A 74 -15.78 -29.08 28.28
C GLN A 74 -15.82 -28.39 29.64
N TRP A 75 -15.46 -27.11 29.67
CA TRP A 75 -15.58 -26.29 30.87
C TRP A 75 -17.04 -26.20 31.35
N LEU A 76 -18.00 -25.94 30.47
CA LEU A 76 -19.43 -25.91 30.80
C LEU A 76 -19.97 -27.24 31.34
N TYR A 77 -19.43 -28.38 30.90
CA TYR A 77 -19.81 -29.70 31.43
C TYR A 77 -19.20 -29.98 32.81
N SER A 78 -18.05 -29.37 33.14
CA SER A 78 -17.45 -29.49 34.47
C SER A 78 -18.17 -28.67 35.56
N LEU A 79 -19.07 -27.77 35.18
CA LEU A 79 -19.81 -26.93 36.12
C LEU A 79 -21.08 -27.58 36.65
N ASN A 80 -21.38 -27.32 37.93
CA ASN A 80 -22.65 -27.69 38.54
C ASN A 80 -23.83 -27.00 37.83
N PRO A 81 -25.04 -27.60 37.84
CA PRO A 81 -26.22 -27.07 37.16
C PRO A 81 -26.58 -25.62 37.54
N ASP A 82 -26.46 -25.25 38.82
CA ASP A 82 -26.78 -23.90 39.30
C ASP A 82 -25.82 -22.85 38.74
N LYS A 83 -24.51 -23.14 38.81
CA LYS A 83 -23.45 -22.28 38.27
C LYS A 83 -23.58 -22.14 36.75
N LYS A 84 -23.93 -23.22 36.05
CA LYS A 84 -24.18 -23.20 34.61
C LYS A 84 -25.34 -22.26 34.25
N THR A 85 -26.43 -22.32 35.01
CA THR A 85 -27.59 -21.44 34.85
C THR A 85 -27.24 -19.97 35.09
N GLU A 86 -26.46 -19.69 36.12
CA GLU A 86 -25.95 -18.36 36.45
C GLU A 86 -25.10 -17.79 35.30
N VAL A 87 -24.14 -18.55 34.79
CA VAL A 87 -23.29 -18.14 33.67
C VAL A 87 -24.12 -17.83 32.42
N PHE A 88 -25.13 -18.64 32.10
CA PHE A 88 -26.02 -18.36 30.97
C PHE A 88 -26.89 -17.12 31.18
N LYS A 89 -27.29 -16.82 32.43
CA LYS A 89 -28.03 -15.60 32.75
C LYS A 89 -27.17 -14.37 32.55
N ILE A 90 -25.91 -14.41 33.02
CA ILE A 90 -24.93 -13.32 32.83
C ILE A 90 -24.63 -13.12 31.34
N ALA A 91 -24.36 -14.20 30.59
CA ALA A 91 -24.08 -14.14 29.16
C ALA A 91 -25.24 -13.49 28.39
N ARG A 92 -26.49 -13.88 28.67
CA ARG A 92 -27.69 -13.28 28.08
C ARG A 92 -27.85 -11.80 28.44
N GLY A 93 -27.58 -11.43 29.69
CA GLY A 93 -27.61 -10.03 30.14
C GLY A 93 -26.56 -9.15 29.44
N ASN A 94 -25.39 -9.71 29.13
CA ASN A 94 -24.30 -8.97 28.48
C ASN A 94 -24.42 -8.88 26.96
N ALA A 95 -25.16 -9.80 26.32
CA ALA A 95 -25.27 -9.86 24.86
C ALA A 95 -25.71 -8.54 24.19
N PRO A 96 -26.75 -7.81 24.68
CA PRO A 96 -27.15 -6.53 24.08
C PRO A 96 -26.04 -5.47 24.13
N LYS A 97 -25.26 -5.42 25.22
CA LYS A 97 -24.13 -4.49 25.37
C LYS A 97 -23.02 -4.81 24.37
N MET A 98 -22.71 -6.10 24.19
CA MET A 98 -21.70 -6.54 23.21
C MET A 98 -22.13 -6.18 21.77
N ILE A 99 -23.39 -6.44 21.41
CA ILE A 99 -23.94 -6.09 20.09
C ILE A 99 -23.86 -4.57 19.85
N LYS A 100 -24.22 -3.76 20.85
CA LYS A 100 -24.15 -2.31 20.77
C LYS A 100 -22.71 -1.83 20.54
N ASN A 101 -21.75 -2.38 21.29
CA ASN A 101 -20.34 -2.03 21.15
C ASN A 101 -19.78 -2.42 19.78
N TYR A 102 -20.11 -3.62 19.29
CA TYR A 102 -19.72 -4.05 17.95
C TYR A 102 -20.23 -3.11 16.85
N ARG A 103 -21.52 -2.72 16.91
CA ARG A 103 -22.09 -1.79 15.93
C ARG A 103 -21.37 -0.44 15.93
N LYS A 104 -21.03 0.08 17.11
CA LYS A 104 -20.25 1.32 17.25
C LYS A 104 -18.86 1.18 16.62
N GLN A 105 -18.15 0.09 16.94
CA GLN A 105 -16.82 -0.17 16.38
C GLN A 105 -16.86 -0.32 14.86
N LYS A 106 -17.87 -1.01 14.32
CA LYS A 106 -18.05 -1.18 12.88
C LYS A 106 -18.16 0.17 12.16
N ILE A 107 -18.95 1.10 12.70
CA ILE A 107 -19.09 2.46 12.14
C ILE A 107 -17.75 3.19 12.15
N VAL A 108 -17.02 3.16 13.27
CA VAL A 108 -15.70 3.82 13.39
C VAL A 108 -14.69 3.24 12.40
N ILE A 109 -14.66 1.92 12.23
CA ILE A 109 -13.77 1.24 11.28
C ILE A 109 -14.11 1.68 9.84
N GLU A 110 -15.39 1.71 9.48
CA GLU A 110 -15.85 2.13 8.16
C GLU A 110 -15.49 3.60 7.87
N GLU A 111 -15.75 4.49 8.82
CA GLU A 111 -15.39 5.91 8.69
C GLU A 111 -13.88 6.09 8.49
N ASN A 112 -13.06 5.34 9.23
CA ASN A 112 -11.61 5.37 9.06
C ASN A 112 -11.19 4.82 7.69
N HIS A 113 -11.82 3.75 7.23
CA HIS A 113 -11.57 3.19 5.90
C HIS A 113 -11.85 4.22 4.79
N ILE A 114 -13.01 4.86 4.85
CA ILE A 114 -13.39 5.92 3.90
C ILE A 114 -12.41 7.10 3.95
N LYS A 115 -12.00 7.54 5.14
CA LYS A 115 -10.99 8.60 5.29
C LYS A 115 -9.66 8.25 4.63
N ILE A 116 -9.18 7.01 4.81
CA ILE A 116 -7.95 6.52 4.19
C ILE A 116 -8.08 6.49 2.66
N LEU A 117 -9.21 5.99 2.14
CA LEU A 117 -9.47 5.94 0.71
C LEU A 117 -9.51 7.34 0.09
N ASN A 118 -10.21 8.28 0.73
CA ASN A 118 -10.30 9.66 0.26
C ASN A 118 -8.94 10.35 0.27
N LYS A 119 -8.14 10.17 1.32
CA LYS A 119 -6.78 10.71 1.38
C LYS A 119 -5.90 10.16 0.25
N ARG A 120 -5.96 8.85 -0.01
CA ARG A 120 -5.24 8.23 -1.13
C ARG A 120 -5.69 8.78 -2.48
N LYS A 121 -7.01 8.99 -2.65
CA LYS A 121 -7.57 9.58 -3.86
C LYS A 121 -7.07 11.01 -4.07
N GLU A 122 -7.09 11.83 -3.03
CA GLU A 122 -6.59 13.22 -3.06
C GLU A 122 -5.09 13.27 -3.37
N GLU A 123 -4.28 12.45 -2.71
CA GLU A 123 -2.85 12.35 -2.98
C GLU A 123 -2.57 11.94 -4.43
N ASN A 124 -3.32 10.97 -4.96
CA ASN A 124 -3.21 10.55 -6.36
C ASN A 124 -3.61 11.66 -7.32
N LEU A 125 -4.69 12.40 -7.04
CA LEU A 125 -5.12 13.54 -7.86
C LEU A 125 -4.05 14.64 -7.86
N ARG A 126 -3.48 14.97 -6.69
CA ARG A 126 -2.40 15.95 -6.57
C ARG A 126 -1.15 15.51 -7.35
N LEU A 127 -0.78 14.23 -7.25
CA LEU A 127 0.33 13.67 -8.02
C LEU A 127 0.06 13.73 -9.53
N GLN A 128 -1.17 13.49 -9.97
CA GLN A 128 -1.55 13.62 -11.37
C GLN A 128 -1.51 15.08 -11.84
N GLN A 129 -2.04 16.02 -11.05
CA GLN A 129 -1.99 17.45 -11.35
C GLN A 129 -0.54 17.93 -11.46
N ASN A 130 0.31 17.63 -10.47
CA ASN A 130 1.73 17.99 -10.50
C ASN A 130 2.44 17.44 -11.74
N LYS A 131 2.15 16.19 -12.12
CA LYS A 131 2.68 15.61 -13.37
C LYS A 131 2.21 16.37 -14.60
N MET A 132 0.92 16.71 -14.67
CA MET A 132 0.39 17.49 -15.80
C MET A 132 0.99 18.90 -15.86
N ASP A 133 1.18 19.55 -14.72
CA ASP A 133 1.83 20.86 -14.65
C ASP A 133 3.29 20.79 -15.08
N GLU A 134 4.02 19.75 -14.71
CA GLU A 134 5.38 19.50 -15.19
C GLU A 134 5.42 19.30 -16.71
N LEU A 135 4.49 18.51 -17.27
CA LEU A 135 4.40 18.30 -18.71
C LEU A 135 4.03 19.60 -19.44
N ASN A 136 3.11 20.40 -18.90
CA ASN A 136 2.72 21.68 -19.45
C ASN A 136 3.88 22.69 -19.44
N LYS A 137 4.69 22.71 -18.37
CA LYS A 137 5.92 23.54 -18.33
C LYS A 137 6.89 23.16 -19.44
N ILE A 138 7.13 21.86 -19.63
CA ILE A 138 8.02 21.36 -20.69
C ILE A 138 7.47 21.75 -22.07
N ARG A 139 6.15 21.64 -22.30
CA ARG A 139 5.51 22.08 -23.55
C ARG A 139 5.70 23.58 -23.78
N ALA A 140 5.45 24.40 -22.76
CA ALA A 140 5.61 25.86 -22.85
C ALA A 140 7.06 26.28 -23.12
N ASP A 141 8.05 25.57 -22.56
CA ASP A 141 9.46 25.85 -22.83
C ASP A 141 9.85 25.54 -24.28
N ILE A 142 9.25 24.51 -24.89
CA ILE A 142 9.45 24.17 -26.30
C ILE A 142 8.77 25.16 -27.23
N GLU A 143 7.56 25.61 -26.89
CA GLU A 143 6.87 26.65 -27.65
C GLU A 143 7.70 27.94 -27.73
N LYS A 144 8.38 28.33 -26.64
CA LYS A 144 9.30 29.49 -26.63
C LYS A 144 10.53 29.32 -27.55
N ILE A 145 10.96 28.09 -27.79
CA ILE A 145 12.14 27.77 -28.61
C ILE A 145 11.79 27.69 -30.11
N GLY A 146 10.50 27.75 -30.45
CA GLY A 146 10.01 27.63 -31.83
C GLY A 146 9.40 26.27 -32.18
N GLY A 147 9.09 25.45 -31.17
CA GLY A 147 8.40 24.18 -31.35
C GLY A 147 9.32 22.95 -31.42
N GLU A 148 8.74 21.83 -31.80
CA GLU A 148 9.41 20.53 -31.92
C GLU A 148 10.35 20.48 -33.14
N TRP A 149 11.56 19.95 -32.94
CA TRP A 149 12.49 19.69 -34.04
C TRP A 149 12.36 18.24 -34.52
N LYS A 150 11.95 18.05 -35.76
CA LYS A 150 11.65 16.73 -36.34
C LYS A 150 12.78 16.20 -37.21
N CYS A 151 13.51 17.09 -37.88
CA CYS A 151 14.58 16.70 -38.80
C CYS A 151 15.92 17.37 -38.47
N GLN A 152 17.03 16.77 -38.89
CA GLN A 152 18.38 17.27 -38.62
C GLN A 152 18.60 18.69 -39.16
N LYS A 153 18.00 19.02 -40.31
CA LYS A 153 18.07 20.37 -40.90
C LYS A 153 17.41 21.41 -39.99
N GLU A 154 16.23 21.10 -39.45
CA GLU A 154 15.54 21.98 -38.48
C GLU A 154 16.35 22.17 -37.19
N ILE A 155 17.10 21.16 -36.75
CA ILE A 155 17.98 21.27 -35.58
C ILE A 155 19.10 22.28 -35.87
N ASP A 156 19.78 22.12 -37.00
CA ASP A 156 20.92 22.98 -37.37
C ASP A 156 20.46 24.42 -37.63
N ASP A 157 19.33 24.61 -38.31
CA ASP A 157 18.75 25.93 -38.59
C ASP A 157 18.32 26.64 -37.30
N ASN A 158 17.59 25.96 -36.41
CA ASN A 158 17.16 26.55 -35.13
C ASN A 158 18.34 26.78 -34.17
N LEU A 159 19.36 25.91 -34.17
CA LEU A 159 20.57 26.13 -33.39
C LEU A 159 21.40 27.31 -33.88
N ASN A 160 21.38 27.61 -35.18
CA ASN A 160 22.05 28.79 -35.73
C ASN A 160 21.33 30.09 -35.36
N ASN A 161 20.01 30.05 -35.21
CA ASN A 161 19.18 31.19 -34.80
C ASN A 161 19.24 31.49 -33.29
N ILE A 162 19.72 30.55 -32.47
CA ILE A 162 19.80 30.71 -31.01
C ILE A 162 21.19 31.20 -30.58
N ALA A 163 21.23 32.12 -29.61
CA ALA A 163 22.47 32.61 -29.00
C ALA A 163 23.31 31.46 -28.40
N LYS A 164 24.65 31.53 -28.56
CA LYS A 164 25.60 30.46 -28.18
C LYS A 164 25.44 29.99 -26.73
N SER A 165 25.07 30.88 -25.80
CA SER A 165 24.83 30.56 -24.38
C SER A 165 23.58 29.71 -24.12
N LYS A 166 22.54 29.82 -24.96
CA LYS A 166 21.24 29.13 -24.77
C LYS A 166 21.10 27.83 -25.57
N LYS A 167 22.05 27.53 -26.47
CA LYS A 167 22.01 26.32 -27.33
C LYS A 167 21.91 25.02 -26.51
N ILE A 168 22.72 24.90 -25.45
CA ILE A 168 22.75 23.71 -24.60
C ILE A 168 21.41 23.52 -23.86
N GLU A 169 20.82 24.63 -23.38
CA GLU A 169 19.54 24.61 -22.68
C GLU A 169 18.39 24.21 -23.62
N ALA A 170 18.38 24.76 -24.84
CA ALA A 170 17.41 24.41 -25.87
C ALA A 170 17.46 22.93 -26.25
N VAL A 171 18.65 22.36 -26.45
CA VAL A 171 18.82 20.93 -26.74
C VAL A 171 18.36 20.07 -25.56
N LYS A 172 18.69 20.45 -24.32
CA LYS A 172 18.23 19.74 -23.11
C LYS A 172 16.70 19.75 -23.00
N ALA A 173 16.06 20.88 -23.29
CA ALA A 173 14.60 21.00 -23.31
C ALA A 173 13.98 20.06 -24.36
N GLN A 174 14.51 20.04 -25.59
CA GLN A 174 14.05 19.16 -26.68
C GLN A 174 14.18 17.68 -26.32
N ILE A 175 15.33 17.26 -25.75
CA ILE A 175 15.53 15.88 -25.29
C ILE A 175 14.52 15.52 -24.18
N LYS A 176 14.26 16.45 -23.25
CA LYS A 176 13.30 16.25 -22.15
C LYS A 176 11.88 16.10 -22.69
N PHE A 177 11.49 16.91 -23.67
CA PHE A 177 10.20 16.85 -24.36
C PHE A 177 9.99 15.50 -25.07
N GLN A 178 10.94 15.07 -25.91
CA GLN A 178 10.83 13.80 -26.63
C GLN A 178 10.72 12.60 -25.67
N ARG A 179 11.46 12.61 -24.55
CA ARG A 179 11.44 11.53 -23.56
C ARG A 179 10.16 11.49 -22.73
N LEU A 180 9.70 12.63 -22.22
CA LEU A 180 8.61 12.68 -21.24
C LEU A 180 7.24 12.82 -21.89
N ILE A 181 7.12 13.53 -23.00
CA ILE A 181 5.84 13.79 -23.69
C ILE A 181 5.63 12.80 -24.84
N LEU A 182 6.60 12.68 -25.76
CA LEU A 182 6.48 11.77 -26.91
C LEU A 182 6.78 10.31 -26.57
N LYS A 183 7.33 10.04 -25.37
CA LYS A 183 7.67 8.70 -24.86
C LYS A 183 8.53 7.88 -25.83
N GLU A 184 9.38 8.54 -26.61
CA GLU A 184 10.27 7.83 -27.52
C GLU A 184 11.27 7.00 -26.70
N LYS A 185 11.15 5.67 -26.81
CA LYS A 185 12.13 4.73 -26.24
C LYS A 185 13.45 4.96 -26.97
N LYS A 186 14.54 5.13 -26.21
CA LYS A 186 15.90 5.33 -26.73
C LYS A 186 16.23 4.31 -27.84
N THR A 187 16.19 4.76 -29.09
CA THR A 187 16.98 4.20 -30.20
C THR A 187 18.17 5.10 -30.56
N LEU A 188 18.26 6.31 -29.98
CA LEU A 188 19.20 7.37 -30.42
C LEU A 188 20.51 7.45 -29.64
N THR A 189 20.93 6.40 -28.91
CA THR A 189 22.18 6.49 -28.11
C THR A 189 23.45 6.03 -28.86
N LYS A 190 23.34 5.56 -30.11
CA LYS A 190 24.53 5.14 -30.91
C LYS A 190 24.99 6.14 -31.98
N GLN A 191 24.22 7.17 -32.31
CA GLN A 191 24.57 8.07 -33.44
C GLN A 191 25.16 9.42 -33.04
N TYR A 192 25.10 9.83 -31.77
CA TYR A 192 25.47 11.20 -31.38
C TYR A 192 26.59 11.29 -30.32
N SER A 193 27.30 10.21 -30.02
CA SER A 193 28.53 10.24 -29.21
C SER A 193 29.75 10.80 -29.93
N ASN A 194 29.62 11.21 -31.21
CA ASN A 194 30.73 11.68 -32.05
C ASN A 194 30.84 13.20 -32.21
N PHE A 195 30.11 14.01 -31.41
CA PHE A 195 30.45 15.42 -31.27
C PHE A 195 31.67 15.58 -30.36
N GLN A 196 32.82 15.10 -30.83
CA GLN A 196 34.10 15.64 -30.40
C GLN A 196 34.20 17.05 -30.96
N PHE A 197 34.22 18.04 -30.06
CA PHE A 197 34.73 19.37 -30.37
C PHE A 197 36.15 19.21 -30.92
N LYS A 198 36.34 19.40 -32.23
CA LYS A 198 37.65 19.73 -32.77
C LYS A 198 37.94 21.18 -32.37
N GLU A 199 38.66 21.34 -31.27
CA GLU A 199 39.45 22.55 -31.02
C GLU A 199 40.51 22.67 -32.13
N GLY A 200 40.77 23.91 -32.54
CA GLY A 200 41.39 24.23 -33.82
C GLY A 200 42.86 23.85 -34.00
N ASN A 201 43.26 23.83 -35.27
CA ASN A 201 44.27 24.70 -35.85
C ASN A 201 43.95 24.90 -37.33
#